data_AF-A0A5P1R9I5-F1
#
_entry.id   AF-A0A5P1R9I5-F1
#
_cell.length_a   1.000
_cell.length_b   1.000
_cell.length_c   1.000
_cell.angle_alpha   90.00
_cell.angle_beta   90.00
_cell.angle_gamma   90.00
#
_symmetry.space_group_name_H-M   'P 1'
#
loop_
_entity.id
_entity.type
_entity.pdbx_description
1 polymer ?
#
loop_
_entity_poly.entity_id
_entity_poly.type
_entity_poly.pdbx_seq_one_letter_code
_entity_poly.pdbx_strand_id
1 'polypeptide(L)'
;MFDNLKYVQQIFVALTKLFLFFRDPENQHLATWVQTLAVVAGVVIALNQLDTLTKQDQIKSNERYLEFEKRFSSDISLKIGALYEHYENRNRLNDDEYSKLYTLEGMLKIRREIEIYISDLSTCGNLQVCPKSLVDNNVCAQSKHLHHLLSKELKLPPKWKMSFNEPVFYEWKINEHCNIFERAYYWWST
;
A
#
# COMPACT_ATOMS: atom_id res chain seq x y z
N MET A 1 -20.51 21.60 -50.12
CA MET A 1 -20.03 20.20 -50.25
C MET A 1 -18.78 20.07 -51.12
N PHE A 2 -18.50 21.01 -52.05
CA PHE A 2 -17.29 20.99 -52.90
C PHE A 2 -16.01 21.56 -52.24
N ASP A 3 -16.12 22.34 -51.16
CA ASP A 3 -14.95 22.95 -50.51
C ASP A 3 -14.05 21.93 -49.80
N ASN A 4 -14.65 20.87 -49.22
CA ASN A 4 -13.88 19.80 -48.57
C ASN A 4 -13.01 19.01 -49.57
N LEU A 5 -13.45 18.87 -50.82
CA LEU A 5 -12.66 18.19 -51.85
C LEU A 5 -11.41 18.99 -52.24
N LYS A 6 -11.55 20.33 -52.33
CA LYS A 6 -10.45 21.24 -52.64
C LYS A 6 -9.39 21.24 -51.54
N TYR A 7 -9.81 21.20 -50.28
CA TYR A 7 -8.91 21.10 -49.13
C TYR A 7 -8.16 19.76 -49.09
N VAL A 8 -8.85 18.64 -49.30
CA VAL A 8 -8.21 17.31 -49.35
C VAL A 8 -7.19 17.24 -50.48
N GLN A 9 -7.52 17.80 -51.65
CA GLN A 9 -6.63 17.81 -52.80
C GLN A 9 -5.40 18.70 -52.59
N GLN A 10 -5.54 19.84 -51.90
CA GLN A 10 -4.41 20.70 -51.51
C GLN A 10 -3.51 20.04 -50.46
N ILE A 11 -4.09 19.36 -49.46
CA ILE A 11 -3.33 18.59 -48.47
C ILE A 11 -2.56 17.46 -49.14
N PHE A 12 -3.20 16.74 -50.06
CA PHE A 12 -2.55 15.65 -50.79
C PHE A 12 -1.39 16.17 -51.64
N VAL A 13 -1.58 17.26 -52.40
CA VAL A 13 -0.50 17.88 -53.19
C VAL A 13 0.63 18.40 -52.31
N ALA A 14 0.32 18.97 -51.14
CA ALA A 14 1.32 19.42 -50.18
C ALA A 14 2.12 18.23 -49.62
N LEU A 15 1.46 17.13 -49.23
CA LEU A 15 2.09 15.91 -48.76
C LEU A 15 2.97 15.25 -49.83
N THR A 16 2.51 15.20 -51.09
CA THR A 16 3.30 14.64 -52.20
C THR A 16 4.55 15.48 -52.48
N LYS A 17 4.44 16.81 -52.42
CA LYS A 17 5.59 17.72 -52.56
C LYS A 17 6.57 17.58 -51.39
N LEU A 18 6.06 17.43 -50.17
CA LEU A 18 6.86 17.16 -48.97
C LEU A 18 7.62 15.84 -49.10
N PHE A 19 6.95 14.80 -49.61
CA PHE A 19 7.54 13.48 -49.81
C PHE A 19 8.62 13.49 -50.90
N LEU A 20 8.39 14.21 -52.00
CA LEU A 20 9.40 14.40 -53.05
C LEU A 20 10.61 15.20 -52.56
N PHE A 21 10.40 16.22 -51.74
CA PHE A 21 11.46 17.01 -51.11
C PHE A 21 12.35 16.16 -50.20
N PHE A 22 11.77 15.25 -49.41
CA PHE A 22 12.53 14.33 -48.55
C PHE A 22 13.19 13.16 -49.29
N ARG A 23 12.85 12.92 -50.55
CA ARG A 23 13.45 11.88 -51.41
C ARG A 23 14.64 12.41 -52.22
N ASP A 24 14.85 13.72 -52.26
CA ASP A 24 15.95 14.36 -52.96
C ASP A 24 17.29 14.14 -52.22
N PRO A 25 18.34 13.60 -52.84
CA PRO A 25 19.61 13.31 -52.17
C PRO A 25 20.30 14.53 -51.56
N GLU A 26 20.09 15.74 -52.10
CA GLU A 26 20.61 16.99 -51.49
C GLU A 26 19.93 17.34 -50.15
N ASN A 27 18.69 16.89 -49.95
CA ASN A 27 17.88 17.18 -48.76
C ASN A 27 17.86 16.03 -47.74
N GLN A 28 18.60 14.94 -47.99
CA GLN A 28 18.65 13.78 -47.10
C GLN A 28 19.02 14.14 -45.66
N HIS A 29 19.99 15.05 -45.46
CA HIS A 29 20.36 15.50 -44.12
C HIS A 29 19.19 16.18 -43.40
N LEU A 30 18.43 17.03 -44.11
CA LEU A 30 17.28 17.73 -43.55
C LEU A 30 16.13 16.76 -43.25
N ALA A 31 15.95 15.73 -44.09
CA ALA A 31 15.03 14.62 -43.87
C ALA A 31 15.35 13.86 -42.59
N THR A 32 16.62 13.50 -42.39
CA THR A 32 17.07 12.80 -41.19
C THR A 32 16.85 13.66 -39.95
N TRP A 33 17.17 14.96 -39.98
CA TRP A 33 16.93 15.87 -38.86
C TRP A 33 15.45 15.99 -38.47
N VAL A 34 14.55 16.12 -39.45
CA VAL A 34 13.10 16.17 -39.19
C VAL A 34 12.60 14.84 -38.62
N GLN A 35 13.08 13.71 -39.13
CA GLN A 35 12.77 12.39 -38.57
C GLN A 35 13.28 12.24 -37.13
N THR A 36 14.52 12.64 -36.86
CA THR A 36 15.09 12.60 -35.49
C THR A 36 14.29 13.48 -34.54
N LEU A 37 13.91 14.71 -34.94
CA LEU A 37 13.07 15.59 -34.13
C LEU A 37 11.68 14.99 -33.88
N ALA A 38 11.08 14.35 -34.87
CA ALA A 38 9.79 13.67 -34.73
C ALA A 38 9.88 12.49 -33.75
N VAL A 39 10.95 11.70 -33.81
CA VAL A 39 11.21 10.60 -32.85
C VAL A 39 11.41 11.16 -31.44
N VAL A 40 12.23 12.19 -31.26
CA VAL A 40 12.45 12.82 -29.95
C VAL A 40 11.15 13.39 -29.38
N ALA A 41 10.36 14.10 -30.19
CA ALA A 41 9.04 14.59 -29.78
C ALA A 41 8.10 13.45 -29.38
N GLY A 42 8.11 12.34 -30.14
CA GLY A 42 7.35 11.14 -29.81
C GLY A 42 7.74 10.52 -28.46
N VAL A 43 9.05 10.43 -28.17
CA VAL A 43 9.56 9.95 -26.87
C VAL A 43 9.12 10.88 -25.73
N VAL A 44 9.22 12.20 -25.91
CA VAL A 44 8.79 13.17 -24.89
C VAL A 44 7.29 13.05 -24.60
N ILE A 45 6.46 12.91 -25.64
CA ILE A 45 5.01 12.71 -25.48
C ILE A 45 4.71 11.39 -24.76
N ALA A 46 5.38 10.30 -25.13
CA ALA A 46 5.22 9.00 -24.48
C ALA A 46 5.61 9.04 -23.00
N LEU A 47 6.71 9.72 -22.65
CA LEU A 47 7.14 9.92 -21.27
C LEU A 47 6.12 10.72 -20.45
N ASN A 48 5.55 11.77 -21.03
CA ASN A 48 4.50 12.57 -20.37
C ASN A 48 3.21 11.76 -20.15
N GLN A 49 2.82 10.90 -21.09
CA GLN A 49 1.68 10.00 -20.93
C GLN A 49 1.92 8.96 -19.82
N LEU A 50 3.11 8.38 -19.77
CA LEU A 50 3.53 7.46 -18.71
C LEU A 50 3.51 8.15 -17.33
N ASP A 51 4.03 9.37 -17.23
CA ASP A 51 4.01 10.14 -15.98
C ASP A 51 2.57 10.43 -15.52
N THR A 52 1.67 10.76 -16.45
CA THR A 52 0.26 11.01 -16.13
C THR A 52 -0.45 9.75 -15.63
N LEU A 53 -0.23 8.60 -16.27
CA LEU A 53 -0.78 7.32 -15.83
C LEU A 53 -0.23 6.91 -14.45
N THR A 54 1.08 7.08 -14.25
CA THR A 54 1.75 6.78 -12.98
C THR A 54 1.18 7.62 -11.84
N LYS A 55 0.95 8.93 -12.08
CA LYS A 55 0.33 9.81 -11.10
C LYS A 55 -1.10 9.39 -10.76
N GLN A 56 -1.88 8.99 -11.76
CA GLN A 56 -3.25 8.54 -11.54
C GLN A 56 -3.31 7.24 -10.73
N ASP A 57 -2.40 6.30 -10.98
CA ASP A 57 -2.30 5.06 -10.22
C ASP A 57 -1.81 5.30 -8.78
N GLN A 58 -0.85 6.21 -8.58
CA GLN A 58 -0.43 6.65 -7.25
C GLN A 58 -1.58 7.28 -6.45
N ILE A 59 -2.40 8.13 -7.08
CA ILE A 59 -3.57 8.73 -6.42
C ILE A 59 -4.54 7.65 -5.96
N LYS A 60 -4.93 6.73 -6.85
CA LYS A 60 -5.83 5.62 -6.49
C LYS A 60 -5.25 4.74 -5.38
N SER A 61 -3.95 4.48 -5.45
CA SER A 61 -3.25 3.68 -4.45
C SER A 61 -3.28 4.34 -3.06
N ASN A 62 -3.05 5.65 -3.02
CA ASN A 62 -3.15 6.44 -1.80
C ASN A 62 -4.58 6.51 -1.27
N GLU A 63 -5.59 6.67 -2.14
CA GLU A 63 -7.01 6.66 -1.74
C GLU A 63 -7.40 5.35 -1.07
N ARG A 64 -6.95 4.21 -1.61
CA ARG A 64 -7.16 2.90 -0.99
C ARG A 64 -6.49 2.78 0.37
N TYR A 65 -5.27 3.26 0.51
CA TYR A 65 -4.61 3.29 1.81
C TYR A 65 -5.37 4.16 2.82
N LEU A 66 -5.93 5.29 2.41
CA LEU A 66 -6.74 6.14 3.28
C LEU A 66 -8.02 5.46 3.78
N GLU A 67 -8.59 4.49 3.06
CA GLU A 67 -9.70 3.67 3.56
C GLU A 67 -9.26 2.83 4.78
N PHE A 68 -8.05 2.27 4.75
CA PHE A 68 -7.47 1.54 5.88
C PHE A 68 -7.13 2.45 7.06
N GLU A 69 -6.63 3.66 6.82
CA GLU A 69 -6.38 4.66 7.87
C GLU A 69 -7.69 5.08 8.56
N LYS A 70 -8.76 5.30 7.78
CA LYS A 70 -10.09 5.59 8.35
C LYS A 70 -10.60 4.44 9.21
N ARG A 71 -10.51 3.20 8.72
CA ARG A 71 -10.88 1.99 9.49
C ARG A 71 -10.03 1.86 10.76
N PHE A 72 -8.76 2.23 10.70
CA PHE A 72 -7.90 2.23 11.87
C PHE A 72 -8.38 3.23 12.92
N SER A 73 -8.58 4.49 12.50
CA SER A 73 -9.01 5.56 13.39
C SER A 73 -10.40 5.32 13.98
N SER A 74 -11.34 4.75 13.23
CA SER A 74 -12.73 4.61 13.70
C SER A 74 -13.00 3.35 14.50
N ASP A 75 -12.18 2.30 14.36
CA ASP A 75 -12.51 0.97 14.87
C ASP A 75 -11.30 0.21 15.43
N ILE A 76 -10.25 -0.02 14.62
CA ILE A 76 -9.14 -0.91 15.02
C ILE A 76 -8.32 -0.33 16.17
N SER A 77 -8.11 0.98 16.21
CA SER A 77 -7.40 1.65 17.32
C SER A 77 -8.07 1.43 18.67
N LEU A 78 -9.41 1.49 18.72
CA LEU A 78 -10.19 1.20 19.93
C LEU A 78 -10.05 -0.26 20.35
N LYS A 79 -10.02 -1.19 19.39
CA LYS A 79 -9.82 -2.62 19.63
C LYS A 79 -8.42 -2.93 20.17
N ILE A 80 -7.39 -2.27 19.64
CA ILE A 80 -6.02 -2.35 20.17
C ILE A 80 -5.98 -1.79 21.60
N GLY A 81 -6.66 -0.67 21.86
CA GLY A 81 -6.80 -0.10 23.20
C GLY A 81 -7.47 -1.06 24.18
N ALA A 82 -8.59 -1.69 23.79
CA ALA A 82 -9.28 -2.68 24.61
C ALA A 82 -8.40 -3.92 24.90
N LEU A 83 -7.60 -4.35 23.92
CA LEU A 83 -6.62 -5.42 24.10
C LEU A 83 -5.50 -5.00 25.07
N TYR A 84 -5.01 -3.77 24.98
CA TYR A 84 -4.04 -3.22 25.92
C TYR A 84 -4.59 -3.18 27.35
N GLU A 85 -5.80 -2.63 27.54
CA GLU A 85 -6.46 -2.58 28.84
C GLU A 85 -6.67 -3.97 29.43
N HIS A 86 -7.05 -4.96 28.60
CA HIS A 86 -7.19 -6.35 29.01
C HIS A 86 -5.90 -6.93 29.60
N TYR A 87 -4.75 -6.65 28.97
CA TYR A 87 -3.44 -7.12 29.45
C TYR A 87 -3.00 -6.36 30.70
N GLU A 88 -3.17 -5.04 30.75
CA GLU A 88 -2.77 -4.21 31.89
C GLU A 88 -3.61 -4.47 33.15
N ASN A 89 -4.92 -4.69 33.00
CA ASN A 89 -5.83 -4.89 34.14
C ASN A 89 -5.80 -6.30 34.71
N ARG A 90 -5.21 -7.27 34.01
CA ARG A 90 -5.28 -8.67 34.45
C ARG A 90 -4.72 -8.91 35.84
N ASN A 91 -3.59 -8.27 36.14
CA ASN A 91 -2.92 -8.39 37.43
C ASN A 91 -3.43 -7.37 38.47
N ARG A 92 -4.35 -6.48 38.09
CA ARG A 92 -4.90 -5.41 38.95
C ARG A 92 -6.28 -5.75 39.49
N LEU A 93 -7.07 -6.54 38.75
CA LEU A 93 -8.44 -6.90 39.09
C LEU A 93 -8.53 -8.34 39.61
N ASN A 94 -9.50 -8.59 40.48
CA ASN A 94 -9.85 -9.95 40.86
C ASN A 94 -10.53 -10.70 39.68
N ASP A 95 -10.54 -12.03 39.71
CA ASP A 95 -11.01 -12.85 38.59
C ASP A 95 -12.48 -12.61 38.22
N ASP A 96 -13.34 -12.30 39.19
CA ASP A 96 -14.78 -12.09 38.97
C ASP A 96 -15.06 -10.70 38.36
N GLU A 97 -14.36 -9.64 38.79
CA GLU A 97 -14.41 -8.32 38.17
C GLU A 97 -13.82 -8.36 36.76
N TYR A 98 -12.67 -9.02 36.60
CA TYR A 98 -12.02 -9.16 35.31
C TYR A 98 -12.91 -9.88 34.29
N SER A 99 -13.53 -10.99 34.68
CA SER A 99 -14.39 -11.78 33.78
C SER A 99 -15.70 -11.07 33.41
N LYS A 100 -16.15 -10.08 34.20
CA LYS A 100 -17.31 -9.24 33.86
C LYS A 100 -16.96 -8.18 32.82
N LEU A 101 -15.76 -7.61 32.90
CA LEU A 101 -15.29 -6.56 31.99
C LEU A 101 -14.75 -7.13 30.68
N TYR A 102 -14.06 -8.27 30.75
CA TYR A 102 -13.42 -8.92 29.61
C TYR A 102 -13.94 -10.34 29.50
N THR A 103 -14.61 -10.66 28.40
CA THR A 103 -15.04 -12.04 28.11
C THR A 103 -14.04 -12.70 27.16
N LEU A 104 -13.80 -14.00 27.34
CA LEU A 104 -12.89 -14.76 26.47
C LEU A 104 -13.28 -14.62 24.99
N GLU A 105 -14.56 -14.83 24.67
CA GLU A 105 -15.09 -14.72 23.31
C GLU A 105 -14.90 -13.32 22.73
N GLY A 106 -15.16 -12.27 23.52
CA GLY A 106 -14.96 -10.89 23.12
C GLY A 106 -13.50 -10.59 22.79
N MET A 107 -12.57 -11.06 23.63
CA MET A 107 -11.14 -10.85 23.40
C MET A 107 -10.60 -11.63 22.20
N LEU A 108 -11.07 -12.86 21.99
CA LEU A 108 -10.72 -13.64 20.79
C LEU A 108 -11.24 -12.97 19.52
N LYS A 109 -12.46 -12.43 19.55
CA LYS A 109 -13.03 -11.67 18.43
C LYS A 109 -12.22 -10.42 18.13
N ILE A 110 -11.92 -9.61 19.15
CA ILE A 110 -11.09 -8.40 19.03
C ILE A 110 -9.75 -8.73 18.38
N ARG A 111 -9.05 -9.75 18.90
CA ARG A 111 -7.76 -10.19 18.35
C ARG A 111 -7.89 -10.57 16.88
N ARG A 112 -8.86 -11.41 16.53
CA ARG A 112 -9.08 -11.86 15.15
C ARG A 112 -9.35 -10.70 14.20
N GLU A 113 -10.14 -9.72 14.62
CA GLU A 113 -10.46 -8.55 13.79
C GLU A 113 -9.23 -7.65 13.55
N ILE A 114 -8.34 -7.52 14.53
CA ILE A 114 -7.05 -6.84 14.38
C ILE A 114 -6.14 -7.62 13.41
N GLU A 115 -6.03 -8.95 13.57
CA GLU A 115 -5.23 -9.81 12.68
C GLU A 115 -5.74 -9.75 11.23
N ILE A 116 -7.06 -9.78 11.02
CA ILE A 116 -7.68 -9.60 9.69
C ILE A 116 -7.30 -8.24 9.11
N TYR A 117 -7.45 -7.14 9.88
CA TYR A 117 -7.08 -5.81 9.41
C TYR A 117 -5.61 -5.74 8.96
N ILE A 118 -4.69 -6.26 9.76
CA ILE A 118 -3.25 -6.28 9.44
C ILE A 118 -2.99 -7.13 8.19
N SER A 119 -3.65 -8.27 8.06
CA SER A 119 -3.53 -9.14 6.89
C SER A 119 -4.07 -8.50 5.62
N ASP A 120 -5.21 -7.82 5.69
CA ASP A 120 -5.81 -7.09 4.56
C ASP A 120 -4.89 -5.95 4.10
N LEU A 121 -4.35 -5.17 5.04
CA LEU A 121 -3.43 -4.07 4.75
C LEU A 121 -2.12 -4.58 4.14
N SER A 122 -1.54 -5.62 4.73
CA SER A 122 -0.36 -6.34 4.20
C SER A 122 -0.59 -6.83 2.77
N THR A 123 -1.74 -7.46 2.51
CA THR A 123 -2.12 -7.94 1.18
C THR A 123 -2.27 -6.79 0.20
N CYS A 124 -2.85 -5.65 0.61
CA CYS A 124 -2.98 -4.46 -0.23
C CYS A 124 -1.61 -3.93 -0.70
N GLY A 125 -0.61 -3.89 0.20
CA GLY A 125 0.75 -3.50 -0.15
C GLY A 125 1.46 -4.51 -1.06
N ASN A 126 1.29 -5.81 -0.79
CA ASN A 126 1.89 -6.87 -1.60
C ASN A 126 1.34 -6.94 -3.02
N LEU A 127 0.05 -6.66 -3.21
CA LEU A 127 -0.59 -6.56 -4.51
C LEU A 127 -0.38 -5.21 -5.21
N GLN A 128 0.43 -4.32 -4.62
CA GLN A 128 0.70 -2.96 -5.13
C GLN A 128 -0.57 -2.11 -5.31
N VAL A 129 -1.65 -2.47 -4.63
CA VAL A 129 -2.89 -1.68 -4.59
C VAL A 129 -2.71 -0.50 -3.63
N CYS A 130 -1.94 -0.67 -2.55
CA CYS A 130 -1.57 0.39 -1.61
C CYS A 130 -0.08 0.75 -1.75
N PRO A 131 0.34 1.99 -1.40
CA PRO A 131 1.73 2.40 -1.34
C PRO A 131 2.51 1.53 -0.34
N LYS A 132 3.38 0.67 -0.88
CA LYS A 132 4.09 -0.36 -0.11
C LYS A 132 4.88 0.22 1.07
N SER A 133 5.54 1.37 0.91
CA SER A 133 6.29 2.02 1.99
C SER A 133 5.43 2.41 3.19
N LEU A 134 4.22 2.93 2.95
CA LEU A 134 3.30 3.30 4.03
C LEU A 134 2.72 2.05 4.71
N VAL A 135 2.36 1.05 3.90
CA VAL A 135 1.88 -0.26 4.40
C VAL A 135 2.93 -0.92 5.27
N ASP A 136 4.17 -1.06 4.77
CA ASP A 136 5.26 -1.74 5.48
C ASP A 136 5.55 -1.05 6.82
N ASN A 137 5.60 0.29 6.83
CA ASN A 137 5.79 1.07 8.05
C ASN A 137 4.66 0.86 9.07
N ASN A 138 3.40 0.94 8.63
CA ASN A 138 2.24 0.80 9.51
C ASN A 138 2.15 -0.62 10.07
N VAL A 139 2.19 -1.64 9.20
CA VAL A 139 2.15 -3.05 9.62
C VAL A 139 3.30 -3.37 10.56
N CYS A 140 4.53 -2.95 10.23
CA CYS A 140 5.68 -3.16 11.11
C CYS A 140 5.47 -2.53 12.50
N ALA A 141 5.04 -1.26 12.57
CA ALA A 141 4.83 -0.56 13.83
C ALA A 141 3.75 -1.24 14.70
N GLN A 142 2.59 -1.55 14.11
CA GLN A 142 1.49 -2.20 14.82
C GLN A 142 1.86 -3.61 15.28
N SER A 143 2.52 -4.39 14.41
CA SER A 143 2.94 -5.75 14.76
C SER A 143 4.00 -5.76 15.86
N LYS A 144 4.98 -4.84 15.86
CA LYS A 144 5.94 -4.70 16.98
C LYS A 144 5.23 -4.39 18.29
N HIS A 145 4.29 -3.44 18.27
CA HIS A 145 3.53 -3.05 19.46
C HIS A 145 2.69 -4.22 20.01
N LEU A 146 1.94 -4.89 19.14
CA LEU A 146 1.06 -6.00 19.51
C LEU A 146 1.86 -7.24 19.95
N HIS A 147 2.96 -7.55 19.26
CA HIS A 147 3.86 -8.63 19.70
C HIS A 147 4.37 -8.34 21.12
N HIS A 148 4.91 -7.15 21.36
CA HIS A 148 5.40 -6.79 22.70
C HIS A 148 4.31 -6.86 23.77
N LEU A 149 3.10 -6.38 23.48
CA LEU A 149 1.96 -6.44 24.40
C LEU A 149 1.58 -7.89 24.73
N LEU A 150 1.49 -8.74 23.71
CA LEU A 150 0.99 -10.12 23.82
C LEU A 150 2.05 -11.11 24.32
N SER A 151 3.34 -10.78 24.19
CA SER A 151 4.45 -11.57 24.74
C SER A 151 4.59 -11.41 26.26
N LYS A 152 3.89 -10.46 26.89
CA LYS A 152 3.88 -10.34 28.35
C LYS A 152 3.22 -11.58 28.97
N GLU A 153 3.87 -12.17 29.98
CA GLU A 153 3.29 -13.29 30.72
C GLU A 153 1.95 -12.89 31.35
N LEU A 154 0.89 -13.60 30.96
CA LEU A 154 -0.46 -13.34 31.43
C LEU A 154 -1.03 -14.58 32.13
N LYS A 155 -1.25 -14.49 33.45
CA LYS A 155 -1.91 -15.55 34.22
C LYS A 155 -3.42 -15.50 34.00
N LEU A 156 -3.92 -16.09 32.93
CA LEU A 156 -5.36 -16.09 32.63
C LEU A 156 -6.21 -16.63 33.78
N PRO A 157 -7.47 -16.17 33.93
CA PRO A 157 -8.39 -16.77 34.90
C PRO A 157 -8.45 -18.29 34.69
N PRO A 158 -8.35 -19.11 35.75
CA PRO A 158 -8.31 -20.58 35.62
C PRO A 158 -9.51 -21.15 34.85
N LYS A 159 -10.65 -20.45 34.89
CA LYS A 159 -11.90 -20.79 34.20
C LYS A 159 -11.75 -20.79 32.66
N TRP A 160 -10.82 -20.02 32.09
CA TRP A 160 -10.68 -19.88 30.64
C TRP A 160 -9.94 -21.05 29.98
N LYS A 161 -9.25 -21.90 30.76
CA LYS A 161 -8.58 -23.15 30.32
C LYS A 161 -7.80 -23.01 28.99
N MET A 162 -7.18 -21.86 28.76
CA MET A 162 -6.46 -21.57 27.52
C MET A 162 -5.11 -20.97 27.88
N SER A 163 -4.08 -21.30 27.11
CA SER A 163 -2.85 -20.49 27.02
C SER A 163 -2.99 -19.59 25.81
N PHE A 164 -2.76 -18.28 25.97
CA PHE A 164 -2.48 -17.48 24.79
C PHE A 164 -1.13 -17.96 24.26
N ASN A 165 -1.14 -18.62 23.09
CA ASN A 165 0.09 -18.97 22.39
C ASN A 165 0.88 -17.69 22.10
N GLU A 166 2.21 -17.83 21.99
CA GLU A 166 3.12 -16.79 21.54
C GLU A 166 2.53 -16.02 20.34
N PRO A 167 2.75 -14.69 20.24
CA PRO A 167 2.19 -13.86 19.19
C PRO A 167 2.83 -14.09 17.79
N VAL A 168 2.92 -15.35 17.35
CA VAL A 168 3.56 -15.82 16.10
C VAL A 168 3.04 -15.08 14.87
N PHE A 169 1.75 -14.76 14.81
CA PHE A 169 1.18 -13.96 13.71
C PHE A 169 1.89 -12.61 13.57
N TYR A 170 2.10 -11.91 14.70
CA TYR A 170 2.73 -10.59 14.72
C TYR A 170 4.23 -10.69 14.50
N GLU A 171 4.89 -11.73 15.02
CA GLU A 171 6.28 -12.04 14.70
C GLU A 171 6.49 -12.23 13.19
N TRP A 172 5.63 -13.01 12.55
CA TRP A 172 5.69 -13.19 11.10
C TRP A 172 5.54 -11.86 10.37
N LYS A 173 4.59 -11.01 10.77
CA LYS A 173 4.39 -9.69 10.15
C LYS A 173 5.56 -8.73 10.37
N ILE A 174 6.24 -8.79 11.52
CA ILE A 174 7.51 -8.07 11.75
C ILE A 174 8.56 -8.55 10.75
N ASN A 175 8.68 -9.86 10.56
CA ASN A 175 9.65 -10.45 9.64
C ASN A 175 9.34 -10.18 8.15
N GLU A 176 8.09 -9.92 7.80
CA GLU A 176 7.70 -9.56 6.44
C GLU A 176 7.87 -8.07 6.13
N HIS A 177 7.44 -7.20 7.05
CA HIS A 177 7.27 -5.77 6.77
C HIS A 177 8.32 -4.87 7.40
N CYS A 178 8.97 -5.27 8.49
CA CYS A 178 10.03 -4.46 9.08
C CYS A 178 11.33 -4.61 8.28
N ASN A 179 12.03 -3.50 8.09
CA ASN A 179 13.37 -3.53 7.51
C ASN A 179 14.36 -4.26 8.44
N ILE A 180 15.54 -4.62 7.90
CA ILE A 180 16.54 -5.43 8.62
C ILE A 180 16.99 -4.75 9.92
N PHE A 181 17.20 -3.43 9.91
CA PHE A 181 17.67 -2.70 11.09
C PHE A 181 16.60 -2.63 12.18
N GLU A 182 15.36 -2.33 11.81
CA GLU A 182 14.24 -2.30 12.75
C GLU A 182 13.99 -3.65 13.39
N ARG A 183 14.11 -4.72 12.60
CA ARG A 183 13.96 -6.10 13.07
C ARG A 183 15.08 -6.47 14.03
N ALA A 184 16.33 -6.20 13.67
CA ALA A 184 17.48 -6.46 14.52
C ALA A 184 17.39 -5.70 15.86
N TYR A 185 17.03 -4.41 15.80
CA TYR A 185 16.81 -3.59 16.98
C TYR A 185 15.69 -4.15 17.86
N TYR A 186 14.54 -4.50 17.26
CA TYR A 186 13.40 -5.05 17.97
C TYR A 186 13.79 -6.30 18.75
N TRP A 187 14.34 -7.31 18.09
CA TRP A 187 14.71 -8.59 18.73
C TRP A 187 15.86 -8.47 19.72
N TRP A 188 16.72 -7.45 19.60
CA TRP A 188 17.77 -7.21 20.58
C TRP A 188 17.28 -6.46 21.82
N SER A 189 16.20 -5.69 21.69
CA SER A 189 15.62 -4.85 22.76
C SER A 189 14.48 -5.49 23.55
N THR A 190 13.97 -6.63 23.07
CA THR A 190 12.83 -7.35 23.66
C THR A 190 13.32 -8.56 24.45
#